data_AF-A0A967TDI0-F1
#
_entry.id   AF-A0A967TDI0-F1
#
_cell.length_a   1.000
_cell.length_b   1.000
_cell.length_c   1.000
_cell.angle_alpha   90.00
_cell.angle_beta   90.00
_cell.angle_gamma   90.00
#
_symmetry.space_group_name_H-M   'P 1'
#
loop_
_entity.id
_entity.type
_entity.pdbx_description
1 polymer ?
#
loop_
_entity_poly.entity_id
_entity_poly.type
_entity_poly.pdbx_seq_one_letter_code
_entity_poly.pdbx_strand_id
1 'polypeptide(L)'
;MPRNRDWDNAFTATSARGNVEHSPSYAGAQSFLRRKFSRDLEGVDIAVVGVPFDTATSNRPGARFGPRGMREASSVMCWTRPWPWDIDPLEAL
;
A
#
# COMPACT_ATOMS: atom_id res chain seq x y z
N MET A 1 5.06 -0.70 29.15
CA MET A 1 3.91 -1.40 28.52
C MET A 1 4.29 -1.76 27.09
N PRO A 2 4.19 -3.03 26.68
CA PRO A 2 4.41 -3.39 25.28
C PRO A 2 3.23 -2.83 24.48
N ARG A 3 3.50 -1.88 23.56
CA ARG A 3 2.47 -1.34 22.67
C ARG A 3 2.29 -2.34 21.54
N ASN A 4 1.27 -3.19 21.64
CA ASN A 4 0.76 -3.92 20.48
C ASN A 4 0.28 -2.86 19.47
N ARG A 5 1.08 -2.62 18.43
CA ARG A 5 0.80 -1.62 17.39
C ARG A 5 0.25 -2.36 16.17
N ASP A 6 -0.93 -2.93 16.34
CA ASP A 6 -1.61 -3.74 15.31
C ASP A 6 -2.28 -2.87 14.23
N TRP A 7 -1.96 -1.59 14.21
CA TRP A 7 -2.62 -0.55 13.44
C TRP A 7 -1.57 0.37 12.82
N ASP A 8 -1.91 1.01 11.69
CA ASP A 8 -1.03 1.88 10.90
C ASP A 8 0.23 1.17 10.36
N ASN A 9 0.05 -0.01 9.74
CA ASN A 9 1.13 -0.87 9.21
C ASN A 9 2.13 -0.14 8.29
N ALA A 10 1.68 0.92 7.61
CA ALA A 10 2.56 1.78 6.82
C ALA A 10 3.77 2.33 7.61
N PHE A 11 3.66 2.46 8.93
CA PHE A 11 4.73 2.90 9.82
C PHE A 11 5.13 1.86 10.86
N THR A 12 4.19 1.00 11.27
CA THR A 12 4.39 0.08 12.40
C THR A 12 4.78 -1.33 11.99
N ALA A 13 4.64 -1.69 10.70
CA ALA A 13 4.94 -3.03 10.24
C ALA A 13 6.40 -3.42 10.48
N THR A 14 6.56 -4.61 11.06
CA THR A 14 7.86 -5.26 11.31
C THR A 14 8.30 -6.13 10.12
N SER A 15 7.35 -6.60 9.31
CA SER A 15 7.57 -7.38 8.09
C SER A 15 7.08 -6.63 6.84
N ALA A 16 7.68 -6.91 5.67
CA ALA A 16 7.19 -6.43 4.38
C ALA A 16 5.97 -7.23 3.87
N ARG A 17 5.90 -8.50 4.28
CA ARG A 17 4.86 -9.47 3.95
C ARG A 17 3.77 -9.50 5.01
N GLY A 18 2.61 -10.05 4.65
CA GLY A 18 1.49 -10.24 5.55
C GLY A 18 0.27 -9.41 5.15
N ASN A 19 -0.91 -9.97 5.30
CA ASN A 19 -2.15 -9.19 5.27
C ASN A 19 -2.20 -8.17 6.40
N VAL A 20 -2.92 -7.07 6.17
CA VAL A 20 -3.15 -6.06 7.21
C VAL A 20 -4.39 -6.44 8.00
N GLU A 21 -4.15 -6.90 9.22
CA GLU A 21 -5.18 -7.12 10.21
C GLU A 21 -5.50 -5.81 10.95
N HIS A 22 -6.71 -5.71 11.50
CA HIS A 22 -7.12 -4.65 12.44
C HIS A 22 -6.98 -3.18 11.96
N SER A 23 -6.85 -2.95 10.64
CA SER A 23 -6.85 -1.61 10.05
C SER A 23 -8.23 -1.26 9.45
N PRO A 24 -8.98 -0.30 10.01
CA PRO A 24 -10.20 0.18 9.38
C PRO A 24 -9.90 0.84 8.03
N SER A 25 -10.63 0.45 6.98
CA SER A 25 -10.37 0.91 5.60
C SER A 25 -10.46 2.43 5.44
N TYR A 26 -11.30 3.08 6.26
CA TYR A 26 -11.55 4.52 6.24
C TYR A 26 -10.56 5.37 7.06
N ALA A 27 -9.58 4.76 7.74
CA ALA A 27 -8.59 5.50 8.52
C ALA A 27 -7.17 4.99 8.28
N GLY A 28 -6.20 5.64 8.93
CA GLY A 28 -4.81 5.24 8.93
C GLY A 28 -4.02 5.70 7.72
N ALA A 29 -2.70 5.53 7.76
CA ALA A 29 -1.82 6.11 6.74
C ALA A 29 -1.98 5.44 5.37
N GLN A 30 -2.08 6.27 4.32
CA GLN A 30 -2.40 5.84 2.95
C GLN A 30 -1.14 5.52 2.14
N SER A 31 -0.44 4.45 2.50
CA SER A 31 0.48 3.77 1.58
C SER A 31 -0.28 2.84 0.64
N PHE A 32 0.36 2.36 -0.42
CA PHE A 32 -0.26 1.40 -1.33
C PHE A 32 -0.49 0.06 -0.60
N LEU A 33 -1.73 -0.45 -0.61
CA LEU A 33 -2.15 -1.66 0.12
C LEU A 33 -1.69 -1.70 1.58
N ARG A 34 -1.59 -0.52 2.23
CA ARG A 34 -1.12 -0.36 3.61
C ARG A 34 0.30 -0.91 3.87
N ARG A 35 1.13 -1.05 2.82
CA ARG A 35 2.53 -1.48 2.92
C ARG A 35 3.40 -0.47 3.64
N LYS A 36 4.51 -0.92 4.23
CA LYS A 36 5.46 -0.07 4.94
C LYS A 36 6.05 1.00 4.01
N PHE A 37 6.06 2.26 4.45
CA PHE A 37 6.84 3.29 3.78
C PHE A 37 8.33 3.04 4.07
N SER A 38 9.07 2.69 3.03
CA SER A 38 10.52 2.51 3.10
C SER A 38 11.18 2.93 1.79
N ARG A 39 12.46 3.27 1.87
CA ARG A 39 13.37 3.36 0.72
C ARG A 39 14.41 2.25 0.72
N ASP A 40 14.46 1.47 1.79
CA ASP A 40 15.25 0.25 1.85
C ASP A 40 14.55 -0.85 1.05
N LEU A 41 15.32 -1.47 0.16
CA LEU A 41 14.87 -2.48 -0.80
C LEU A 41 15.48 -3.85 -0.51
N GLU A 42 16.29 -3.98 0.54
CA GLU A 42 16.87 -5.28 0.90
C GLU A 42 15.76 -6.28 1.21
N GLY A 43 15.75 -7.41 0.49
CA GLY A 43 14.75 -8.46 0.66
C GLY A 43 13.34 -8.12 0.17
N VAL A 44 13.15 -7.04 -0.60
CA VAL A 44 11.86 -6.67 -1.19
C VAL A 44 11.71 -7.27 -2.58
N ASP A 45 10.64 -8.04 -2.80
CA ASP A 45 10.32 -8.62 -4.11
C ASP A 45 9.70 -7.59 -5.08
N ILE A 46 8.84 -6.69 -4.59
CA ILE A 46 8.18 -5.65 -5.38
C ILE A 46 8.18 -4.31 -4.64
N ALA A 47 8.66 -3.26 -5.32
CA ALA A 47 8.58 -1.88 -4.85
C ALA A 47 7.53 -1.08 -5.63
N VAL A 48 6.62 -0.42 -4.91
CA VAL A 48 5.60 0.46 -5.52
C VAL A 48 6.02 1.92 -5.43
N VAL A 49 6.27 2.54 -6.58
CA VAL A 49 6.68 3.94 -6.68
C VAL A 49 5.67 4.71 -7.53
N GLY A 50 5.33 5.91 -7.08
CA GLY A 50 4.46 6.82 -7.82
C GLY A 50 5.28 7.88 -8.54
N VAL A 51 5.01 8.10 -9.83
CA VAL A 51 5.58 9.21 -10.61
C VAL A 51 4.47 10.23 -10.89
N PRO A 52 4.33 11.29 -10.06
CA PRO A 52 3.26 12.27 -10.19
C PRO A 52 3.56 13.28 -11.30
N PHE A 53 3.37 12.86 -12.56
CA PHE A 53 3.73 13.65 -13.74
C PHE A 53 2.57 13.72 -14.74
N ASP A 54 2.32 14.91 -15.29
CA ASP A 54 1.33 15.10 -16.35
C ASP A 54 1.63 16.29 -17.28
N THR A 55 2.86 16.82 -17.29
CA THR A 55 3.18 18.00 -18.14
C THR A 55 3.21 17.67 -19.64
N ALA A 56 3.27 16.40 -20.01
CA ALA A 56 3.14 15.92 -21.38
C ALA A 56 1.69 15.74 -21.85
N THR A 57 0.69 16.08 -21.02
CA THR A 57 -0.73 15.90 -21.37
C THR A 57 -1.19 16.96 -22.36
N SER A 58 -1.86 16.56 -23.45
CA SER A 58 -2.29 17.45 -24.53
C SER A 58 -3.66 18.13 -24.31
N ASN A 59 -4.46 17.66 -23.34
CA ASN A 59 -5.81 18.18 -23.10
C ASN A 59 -6.10 18.35 -21.60
N ARG A 60 -6.68 17.34 -20.94
CA ARG A 60 -7.13 17.45 -19.54
C ARG A 60 -6.02 17.00 -18.57
N PRO A 61 -5.38 17.91 -17.81
CA PRO A 61 -4.39 17.54 -16.80
C PRO A 61 -5.05 16.86 -15.59
N GLY A 62 -4.23 16.27 -14.71
CA GLY A 62 -4.70 15.65 -13.47
C GLY A 62 -4.03 14.33 -13.12
N ALA A 63 -3.36 13.68 -14.08
CA ALA A 63 -2.69 12.39 -13.84
C ALA A 63 -1.60 12.47 -12.75
N ARG A 64 -1.05 13.67 -12.48
CA ARG A 64 -0.11 13.90 -11.36
C ARG A 64 -0.70 13.52 -9.99
N PHE A 65 -2.03 13.54 -9.84
CA PHE A 65 -2.71 13.15 -8.59
C PHE A 65 -2.99 11.64 -8.52
N GLY A 66 -2.86 10.92 -9.64
CA GLY A 66 -3.11 9.48 -9.75
C GLY A 66 -2.39 8.65 -8.68
N PRO A 67 -1.08 8.82 -8.45
CA PRO A 67 -0.38 8.04 -7.43
C PRO A 67 -0.90 8.23 -5.99
N ARG A 68 -1.53 9.37 -5.67
CA ARG A 68 -2.19 9.54 -4.36
C ARG A 68 -3.55 8.84 -4.36
N GLY A 69 -4.36 9.08 -5.38
CA GLY A 69 -5.70 8.46 -5.50
C GLY A 69 -5.64 6.93 -5.53
N MET A 70 -4.64 6.35 -6.22
CA MET A 70 -4.44 4.89 -6.23
C MET A 70 -4.10 4.32 -4.85
N ARG A 71 -3.34 5.05 -4.02
CA ARG A 71 -3.05 4.60 -2.65
C ARG A 71 -4.31 4.60 -1.80
N GLU A 72 -5.10 5.68 -1.87
CA GLU A 72 -6.37 5.79 -1.17
C GLU A 72 -7.36 4.69 -1.60
N ALA A 73 -7.52 4.47 -2.90
CA ALA A 73 -8.39 3.43 -3.45
C ALA A 73 -7.95 2.01 -3.07
N SER A 74 -6.65 1.77 -2.90
CA SER A 74 -6.11 0.45 -2.55
C SER A 74 -6.41 0.02 -1.10
N SER A 75 -6.86 0.94 -0.24
CA SER A 75 -7.09 0.67 1.19
C SER A 75 -8.10 -0.45 1.47
N VAL A 76 -8.99 -0.75 0.51
CA VAL A 76 -9.99 -1.81 0.64
C VAL A 76 -9.53 -3.20 0.17
N MET A 77 -8.26 -3.35 -0.23
CA MET A 77 -7.76 -4.61 -0.78
C MET A 77 -6.65 -5.24 0.08
N CYS A 78 -6.38 -4.71 1.26
CA CYS A 78 -5.19 -5.05 2.04
C CYS A 78 -5.39 -6.10 3.13
N TRP A 79 -6.62 -6.56 3.38
CA TRP A 79 -6.95 -7.41 4.54
C TRP A 79 -7.09 -8.90 4.20
N THR A 80 -7.12 -9.27 2.93
CA THR A 80 -7.30 -10.67 2.52
C THR A 80 -6.82 -10.92 1.10
N ARG A 81 -6.55 -12.19 0.80
CA ARG A 81 -6.32 -12.69 -0.55
C ARG A 81 -7.46 -12.28 -1.49
N PRO A 82 -7.16 -11.64 -2.64
CA PRO A 82 -8.16 -11.36 -3.66
C PRO A 82 -8.83 -12.64 -4.17
N TRP A 83 -10.15 -12.72 -4.12
CA TRP A 83 -10.91 -13.77 -4.80
C TRP A 83 -10.87 -13.54 -6.33
N PRO A 84 -10.69 -14.56 -7.19
CA PRO A 84 -10.58 -16.01 -6.93
C PRO A 84 -9.13 -16.55 -7.00
N TRP A 85 -8.11 -15.76 -6.66
CA TRP A 85 -6.72 -16.12 -6.92
C TRP A 85 -6.24 -17.26 -6.02
N ASP A 86 -5.47 -18.22 -6.54
CA ASP A 86 -4.93 -19.31 -5.71
C ASP A 86 -3.81 -18.86 -4.77
N ILE A 87 -3.20 -17.70 -5.05
CA ILE A 87 -2.09 -17.13 -4.28
C ILE A 87 -2.52 -15.83 -3.61
N ASP A 88 -2.02 -15.59 -2.40
CA ASP A 88 -2.04 -14.26 -1.79
C ASP A 88 -0.72 -13.55 -2.11
N PRO A 89 -0.73 -12.51 -2.96
CA PRO A 89 0.49 -11.81 -3.32
C PRO A 89 1.12 -11.09 -2.12
N LEU A 90 0.37 -10.74 -1.08
CA LEU A 90 0.91 -10.05 0.10
C LEU A 90 1.65 -10.98 1.06
N GLU A 91 1.39 -12.29 0.95
CA GLU A 91 2.11 -13.32 1.71
C GLU A 91 3.24 -13.95 0.89
N ALA A 92 3.03 -14.12 -0.42
CA ALA A 92 3.93 -14.86 -1.31
C ALA A 92 5.12 -14.03 -1.83
N LEU A 93 4.99 -12.70 -1.89
CA LEU A 93 5.99 -11.74 -2.37
C LEU A 93 6.26 -10.72 -1.26
#